data_AF-A0A5J4QD30-F1
#
_entry.id   AF-A0A5J4QD30-F1
#
_cell.length_a   1.000
_cell.length_b   1.000
_cell.length_c   1.000
_cell.angle_alpha   90.00
_cell.angle_beta   90.00
_cell.angle_gamma   90.00
#
_symmetry.space_group_name_H-M   'P 1'
#
loop_
_entity.id
_entity.type
_entity.pdbx_description
1 polymer ?
#
loop_
_entity_poly.entity_id
_entity_poly.type
_entity_poly.pdbx_seq_one_letter_code
_entity_poly.pdbx_strand_id
1 'polypeptide(L)' 'MFGVSNFAERERKKNIIKTIDKMGKIIGIDLGTTNSCVSVFEGNEPVVIAN' A
#
# COMPACT_ATOMS: atom_id res chain seq x y z
N MET A 1 0.54 38.64 -5.70
CA MET A 1 0.80 37.95 -4.42
C MET A 1 -0.22 36.84 -4.05
N PHE A 2 -1.28 36.58 -4.83
CA PHE A 2 -2.34 35.62 -4.46
C PHE A 2 -2.18 34.18 -5.05
N GLY A 3 -1.09 33.91 -5.77
CA GLY A 3 -0.90 32.65 -6.51
C GLY A 3 -0.06 31.56 -5.83
N VAL A 4 0.73 31.91 -4.81
CA VAL A 4 1.72 31.00 -4.20
C VAL A 4 1.11 30.04 -3.18
N SER A 5 0.18 30.52 -2.35
CA SER A 5 -0.53 29.72 -1.34
C SER A 5 -1.30 28.56 -1.98
N ASN A 6 -2.00 28.81 -3.09
CA ASN A 6 -2.72 27.78 -3.83
C ASN A 6 -1.80 26.79 -4.58
N PHE A 7 -0.54 27.13 -4.84
CA PHE A 7 0.42 26.22 -5.48
C PHE A 7 1.02 25.26 -4.47
N ALA A 8 1.48 25.77 -3.33
CA ALA A 8 2.01 24.96 -2.23
C ALA A 8 0.98 23.94 -1.70
N GLU A 9 -0.29 24.35 -1.59
CA GLU A 9 -1.36 23.47 -1.14
C GLU A 9 -1.73 22.38 -2.17
N ARG A 10 -1.64 22.69 -3.47
CA ARG A 10 -1.79 21.71 -4.54
C ARG A 10 -0.66 20.68 -4.55
N GLU A 11 0.59 21.11 -4.38
CA GLU A 11 1.73 20.20 -4.27
C GLU A 11 1.66 19.32 -3.01
N ARG A 12 1.22 19.89 -1.88
CA ARG A 12 0.94 19.11 -0.67
C ARG A 12 -0.12 18.03 -0.91
N LYS A 13 -1.25 18.37 -1.56
CA LYS A 13 -2.29 17.40 -1.92
C LYS A 13 -1.78 16.31 -2.87
N LYS A 14 -1.00 16.68 -3.91
CA LYS A 14 -0.39 15.69 -4.82
C LYS A 14 0.54 14.74 -4.09
N ASN A 15 1.37 15.23 -3.17
CA ASN A 15 2.27 14.39 -2.38
C ASN A 15 1.52 13.47 -1.41
N ILE A 16 0.40 13.94 -0.84
CA ILE A 16 -0.47 13.10 -0.02
C ILE A 16 -1.10 11.99 -0.88
N ILE A 17 -1.75 12.33 -2.01
CA ILE A 17 -2.39 11.36 -2.89
C ILE A 17 -1.38 10.34 -3.45
N LYS A 18 -0.20 10.82 -3.88
CA LYS A 18 0.90 9.97 -4.35
C LYS A 18 1.46 9.02 -3.28
N THR A 19 1.29 9.35 -2.01
CA THR A 19 1.68 8.48 -0.90
C THR A 19 0.62 7.39 -0.64
N ILE A 20 -0.66 7.71 -0.85
CA ILE A 20 -1.78 6.76 -0.65
C ILE A 20 -1.75 5.64 -1.69
N ASP A 21 -1.41 5.93 -2.96
CA ASP A 21 -1.24 4.91 -4.01
C ASP A 21 -0.07 3.94 -3.74
N LYS A 22 0.83 4.28 -2.81
CA LYS A 22 1.96 3.42 -2.40
C LYS A 22 1.64 2.56 -1.17
N MET A 23 0.41 2.54 -0.66
CA MET A 23 0.00 1.52 0.30
C MET A 23 0.08 0.16 -0.41
N GLY A 24 1.23 -0.50 -0.27
CA GLY A 24 1.58 -1.71 -1.00
C GLY A 24 0.63 -2.86 -0.67
N LYS A 25 0.64 -3.90 -1.53
CA LYS A 25 -0.09 -5.14 -1.26
C LYS A 25 0.34 -5.72 0.08
N ILE A 26 -0.63 -6.14 0.89
CA ILE A 26 -0.36 -6.80 2.18
C ILE A 26 -0.01 -8.27 1.90
N ILE A 27 1.09 -8.73 2.48
CA ILE A 27 1.55 -10.12 2.39
C ILE A 27 1.55 -10.72 3.80
N GLY A 28 0.82 -11.83 3.96
CA GLY A 28 0.90 -12.67 5.14
C GLY A 28 2.01 -13.71 4.96
N ILE A 29 2.91 -13.79 5.93
CA ILE A 29 4.00 -14.79 5.96
C ILE A 29 3.87 -15.58 7.26
N ASP A 30 3.69 -16.88 7.12
CA ASP A 30 3.76 -17.82 8.23
C ASP A 30 4.96 -18.75 8.04
N LEU A 31 5.83 -18.81 9.05
CA LEU A 31 7.10 -19.53 9.00
C LEU A 31 7.03 -20.74 9.93
N GLY A 32 6.97 -21.92 9.33
CA GLY A 32 7.21 -23.19 10.02
C GLY A 32 8.58 -23.78 9.66
N THR A 33 9.01 -24.77 10.44
CA THR A 33 10.24 -25.53 10.16
C THR A 33 10.09 -26.52 9.01
N THR A 34 8.87 -27.04 8.81
CA THR A 34 8.56 -28.03 7.76
C THR A 34 7.83 -27.39 6.58
N ASN A 35 6.91 -26.47 6.83
CA ASN A 35 6.15 -25.79 5.79
C ASN A 35 6.08 -24.29 6.09
N SER A 36 6.10 -23.47 5.05
CA SER A 36 5.78 -22.04 5.11
C SER A 36 4.53 -21.76 4.31
N CYS A 37 3.78 -20.73 4.71
CA CYS A 37 2.60 -20.26 4.00
C CYS A 37 2.80 -18.79 3.60
N VAL A 38 2.41 -18.48 2.37
CA VAL A 38 2.42 -17.11 1.84
C VAL A 38 1.02 -16.80 1.33
N SER A 39 0.46 -15.66 1.75
CA SER A 39 -0.84 -15.18 1.28
C SER A 39 -0.79 -13.72 0.88
N VAL A 40 -1.57 -13.34 -0.13
CA VAL A 40 -1.83 -11.94 -0.49
C VAL A 40 -3.22 -11.55 -0.03
N PHE A 41 -3.38 -10.32 0.47
CA PHE A 41 -4.69 -9.79 0.81
C PHE A 41 -5.33 -9.15 -0.43
N GLU A 42 -6.33 -9.81 -1.01
CA GLU A 42 -7.04 -9.37 -2.20
C GLU A 42 -8.53 -9.22 -1.88
N GLY A 43 -9.16 -8.10 -2.27
CA GLY A 43 -10.61 -7.95 -2.14
C GLY A 43 -11.17 -8.08 -0.71
N ASN A 44 -10.36 -7.81 0.32
CA ASN A 44 -10.62 -8.00 1.75
C ASN A 44 -10.48 -9.43 2.29
N GLU A 45 -9.95 -10.37 1.50
CA GLU A 45 -9.71 -11.74 1.96
C GLU A 45 -8.25 -12.16 1.73
N PRO A 46 -7.68 -12.97 2.65
CA PRO A 46 -6.38 -13.57 2.42
C PRO A 46 -6.50 -14.73 1.41
N VAL A 47 -5.79 -14.62 0.29
CA VAL A 47 -5.67 -15.69 -0.71
C VAL A 47 -4.31 -16.34 -0.54
N VAL A 48 -4.29 -17.64 -0.22
CA VAL A 48 -3.06 -18.43 -0.10
C VAL A 48 -2.47 -18.68 -1.49
N ILE A 49 -1.17 -18.43 -1.62
CA ILE A 49 -0.41 -18.78 -2.82
C ILE A 49 0.00 -20.24 -2.68
N ALA A 50 -0.56 -21.08 -3.55
CA ALA A 50 -0.13 -22.47 -3.68
C ALA A 50 1.30 -22.54 -4.26
N ASN A 51 2.09 -23.45 -3.70
CA ASN A 51 3.37 -23.93 -4.25
C ASN A 51 3.16 -24.56 -5.64
#